data_AF-A0A849TM67-F1
#
_entry.id   AF-A0A849TM67-F1
#
_cell.length_a   1.000
_cell.length_b   1.000
_cell.length_c   1.000
_cell.angle_alpha   90.00
_cell.angle_beta   90.00
_cell.angle_gamma   90.00
#
_symmetry.space_group_name_H-M   'P 1'
#
loop_
_entity.id
_entity.type
_entity.pdbx_description
1 polymer ?
#
loop_
_entity_poly.entity_id
_entity_poly.type
_entity_poly.pdbx_seq_one_letter_code
_entity_poly.pdbx_strand_id
1 'polypeptide(L)'
;MIDQTIQSPTLSGPPVSRWWGCFPDLRRDTLGFLIHCQAYGDVVKLPMGLVVELLLRQRDAAMYVLNHPTDVKHVLVTNQDNYRKAPVPPVESRIFGQGVLHTEGEIHHRQRRVLLPFFHGNHVTAYTNLITRQAHDRVALWQDGTTVDIGQEMAHLTLSVIWRLLFSQDVRSESNPIRDAISVGQSLIKLQYDSLLASVTP
;
A
#
# COMPACT_ATOMS: atom_id res chain seq x y z
N MET A 1 -5.77 -43.32 -8.25
CA MET A 1 -5.43 -43.52 -6.82
C MET A 1 -4.30 -42.54 -6.53
N ILE A 2 -4.49 -41.39 -5.90
CA ILE A 2 -5.38 -41.04 -4.79
C ILE A 2 -6.03 -39.69 -5.10
N ASP A 3 -7.36 -39.67 -5.16
CA ASP A 3 -8.16 -38.45 -5.19
C ASP A 3 -8.26 -37.95 -3.74
N GLN A 4 -7.21 -37.26 -3.26
CA GLN A 4 -7.30 -36.54 -1.99
C GLN A 4 -8.11 -35.28 -2.25
N THR A 5 -9.41 -35.39 -2.04
CA THR A 5 -10.27 -34.24 -1.81
C THR A 5 -9.66 -33.49 -0.63
N ILE A 6 -8.94 -32.40 -0.90
CA ILE A 6 -8.45 -31.51 0.15
C ILE A 6 -9.71 -30.98 0.81
N GLN A 7 -10.11 -31.56 1.94
CA GLN A 7 -11.10 -30.96 2.82
C GLN A 7 -10.48 -29.66 3.32
N SER A 8 -10.84 -28.55 2.68
CA SER A 8 -10.43 -27.24 3.13
C SER A 8 -10.92 -27.08 4.57
N PRO A 9 -10.01 -26.85 5.54
CA PRO A 9 -10.43 -26.61 6.92
C PRO A 9 -11.43 -25.45 6.93
N THR A 10 -12.48 -25.54 7.74
CA THR A 10 -13.40 -24.42 7.97
C THR A 10 -12.64 -23.33 8.70
N LEU A 11 -12.11 -22.37 7.93
CA LEU A 11 -11.40 -21.22 8.46
C LEU A 11 -12.40 -20.32 9.20
N SER A 12 -12.03 -19.96 10.43
CA SER A 12 -12.82 -19.05 11.26
C SER A 12 -12.67 -17.61 10.78
N GLY A 13 -13.66 -16.77 11.08
CA GLY A 13 -13.61 -15.35 10.79
C GLY A 13 -14.74 -14.59 11.49
N PRO A 14 -14.61 -13.25 11.61
CA PRO A 14 -15.65 -12.43 12.18
C PRO A 14 -16.95 -12.57 11.37
N PRO A 15 -18.12 -12.41 12.01
CA PRO A 15 -19.38 -12.32 11.28
C PRO A 15 -19.35 -11.08 10.39
N VAL A 16 -19.54 -11.28 9.09
CA VAL A 16 -19.55 -10.22 8.08
C VAL A 16 -20.90 -10.15 7.37
N SER A 17 -21.15 -9.06 6.63
CA SER A 17 -22.40 -8.91 5.88
C SER A 17 -22.57 -10.00 4.83
N ARG A 18 -23.75 -10.62 4.77
CA ARG A 18 -24.05 -11.61 3.71
C ARG A 18 -24.01 -11.00 2.30
N TRP A 19 -24.46 -9.76 2.14
CA TRP A 19 -24.54 -9.10 0.84
C TRP A 19 -23.24 -8.40 0.47
N TRP A 20 -22.61 -7.75 1.46
CA TRP A 20 -21.47 -6.85 1.25
C TRP A 20 -20.15 -7.39 1.80
N GLY A 21 -20.13 -8.60 2.36
CA GLY A 21 -18.92 -9.20 2.92
C GLY A 21 -18.28 -8.36 4.02
N CYS A 22 -16.96 -8.39 4.06
CA CYS A 22 -16.12 -7.61 4.98
C CYS A 22 -15.91 -6.13 4.60
N PHE A 23 -16.37 -5.68 3.43
CA PHE A 23 -16.10 -4.32 2.95
C PHE A 23 -16.67 -3.20 3.84
N PRO A 24 -17.89 -3.31 4.43
CA PRO A 24 -18.40 -2.28 5.32
C PRO A 24 -17.52 -2.08 6.57
N ASP A 25 -17.03 -3.17 7.15
CA ASP A 25 -16.20 -3.13 8.35
C ASP A 25 -14.79 -2.62 8.03
N LEU A 26 -14.20 -3.10 6.93
CA LEU A 26 -12.92 -2.58 6.41
C LEU A 26 -12.99 -1.07 6.12
N ARG A 27 -14.10 -0.57 5.58
CA ARG A 27 -14.26 0.86 5.28
C ARG A 27 -14.46 1.69 6.54
N ARG A 28 -15.20 1.18 7.53
CA ARG A 28 -15.47 1.91 8.77
C ARG A 28 -14.21 2.07 9.61
N ASP A 29 -13.45 1.00 9.78
CA ASP A 29 -12.22 0.98 10.57
C ASP A 29 -11.31 -0.16 10.10
N THR A 30 -10.47 0.11 9.12
CA THR A 30 -9.59 -0.90 8.52
C THR A 30 -8.64 -1.51 9.54
N LEU A 31 -7.98 -0.68 10.34
CA LEU A 31 -6.97 -1.15 11.29
C LEU A 31 -7.62 -1.90 12.46
N GLY A 32 -8.68 -1.35 13.05
CA GLY A 32 -9.40 -2.02 14.12
C GLY A 32 -10.00 -3.35 13.67
N PHE A 33 -10.55 -3.41 12.45
CA PHE A 33 -11.06 -4.65 11.89
C PHE A 33 -9.96 -5.71 11.66
N LEU A 34 -8.81 -5.33 11.09
CA LEU A 34 -7.69 -6.26 10.88
C LEU A 34 -7.08 -6.75 12.20
N ILE A 35 -6.99 -5.89 13.22
CA ILE A 35 -6.57 -6.29 14.58
C ILE A 35 -7.59 -7.25 15.18
N HIS A 36 -8.89 -6.95 15.07
CA HIS A 36 -9.96 -7.83 15.55
C HIS A 36 -9.92 -9.22 14.89
N CYS A 37 -9.55 -9.29 13.61
CA CYS A 37 -9.39 -10.57 12.90
C CYS A 37 -8.36 -11.49 13.58
N GLN A 38 -7.35 -10.96 14.27
CA GLN A 38 -6.35 -11.78 14.96
C GLN A 38 -6.96 -12.71 16.02
N ALA A 39 -8.11 -12.35 16.59
CA ALA A 39 -8.81 -13.18 17.57
C ALA A 39 -9.36 -14.50 16.98
N TYR A 40 -9.42 -14.62 15.64
CA TYR A 40 -9.97 -15.79 14.94
C TYR A 40 -8.89 -16.78 14.48
N GLY A 41 -7.61 -16.49 14.76
CA GLY A 41 -6.48 -17.37 14.51
C GLY A 41 -5.47 -16.83 13.50
N ASP A 42 -4.56 -17.72 13.10
CA ASP A 42 -3.42 -17.38 12.24
C ASP A 42 -3.83 -17.13 10.79
N VAL A 43 -4.88 -17.81 10.32
CA VAL A 43 -5.45 -17.64 8.98
C VAL A 43 -6.94 -17.37 9.12
N VAL A 44 -7.36 -16.20 8.66
CA VAL A 44 -8.74 -15.73 8.80
C VAL A 44 -9.35 -15.60 7.41
N LYS A 45 -10.49 -16.25 7.18
CA LYS A 45 -11.25 -16.13 5.94
C LYS A 45 -12.27 -15.01 6.08
N LEU A 46 -12.24 -14.07 5.13
CA LEU A 46 -13.15 -12.93 5.06
C LEU A 46 -13.99 -13.02 3.80
N PRO A 47 -15.25 -13.47 3.89
CA PRO A 47 -16.17 -13.50 2.75
C PRO A 47 -16.36 -12.10 2.13
N MET A 48 -16.34 -12.03 0.79
CA MET A 48 -16.55 -10.78 0.05
C MET A 48 -18.03 -10.46 -0.22
N GLY A 49 -18.93 -11.40 0.09
CA GLY A 49 -20.38 -11.21 0.02
C GLY A 49 -21.00 -11.48 -1.36
N LEU A 50 -22.32 -11.69 -1.37
CA LEU A 50 -23.06 -12.11 -2.57
C LEU A 50 -22.96 -11.14 -3.75
N VAL A 51 -22.81 -9.84 -3.49
CA VAL A 51 -22.70 -8.84 -4.56
C VAL A 51 -21.42 -9.07 -5.38
N VAL A 52 -20.29 -9.29 -4.70
CA VAL A 52 -19.00 -9.54 -5.37
C VAL A 52 -19.00 -10.92 -6.03
N GLU A 53 -19.56 -11.95 -5.38
CA GLU A 53 -19.66 -13.29 -5.97
C GLU A 53 -20.43 -13.26 -7.31
N LEU A 54 -21.52 -12.49 -7.38
CA LEU A 54 -22.32 -12.33 -8.59
C LEU A 54 -21.57 -11.55 -9.68
N LEU A 55 -20.90 -10.46 -9.31
CA LEU A 55 -20.15 -9.61 -10.25
C LEU A 55 -18.94 -10.34 -10.84
N LEU A 56 -18.14 -11.01 -9.99
CA LEU A 56 -16.96 -11.76 -10.42
C LEU A 56 -17.31 -13.15 -10.97
N ARG A 57 -18.58 -13.57 -10.89
CA ARG A 57 -19.03 -14.94 -11.21
C ARG A 57 -18.21 -16.01 -10.52
N GLN A 58 -17.74 -15.71 -9.31
CA GLN A 58 -16.90 -16.58 -8.49
C GLN A 58 -17.65 -16.90 -7.20
N ARG A 59 -17.97 -18.18 -7.00
CA ARG A 59 -18.59 -18.63 -5.75
C ARG A 59 -17.54 -18.67 -4.64
N ASP A 60 -17.97 -18.38 -3.41
CA ASP A 60 -17.12 -18.42 -2.21
C ASP A 60 -15.92 -17.47 -2.31
N ALA A 61 -16.14 -16.29 -2.90
CA ALA A 61 -15.11 -15.29 -3.07
C ALA A 61 -14.75 -14.69 -1.70
N ALA A 62 -13.48 -14.78 -1.31
CA ALA A 62 -13.01 -14.38 0.01
C ALA A 62 -11.61 -13.75 -0.05
N MET A 63 -11.34 -12.87 0.92
CA MET A 63 -9.99 -12.42 1.27
C MET A 63 -9.46 -13.27 2.43
N TYR A 64 -8.14 -13.44 2.49
CA TYR A 64 -7.49 -14.16 3.57
C TYR A 64 -6.51 -13.24 4.29
N VAL A 65 -6.59 -13.19 5.62
CA VAL A 65 -5.63 -12.48 6.47
C VAL A 65 -4.70 -13.51 7.08
N LEU A 66 -3.39 -13.29 6.91
CA LEU A 66 -2.34 -14.15 7.43
C LEU A 66 -1.61 -13.41 8.54
N ASN A 67 -1.70 -13.93 9.77
CA ASN A 67 -1.07 -13.35 10.95
C ASN A 67 0.24 -14.06 11.31
N HIS A 68 0.38 -15.34 10.95
CA HIS A 68 1.56 -16.11 11.31
C HIS A 68 2.74 -15.81 10.38
N PRO A 69 3.96 -15.56 10.91
CA PRO A 69 5.11 -15.12 10.13
C PRO A 69 5.55 -16.14 9.07
N THR A 70 5.36 -17.43 9.32
CA THR A 70 5.67 -18.49 8.34
C THR A 70 4.77 -18.40 7.11
N ASP A 71 3.48 -18.10 7.28
CA ASP A 71 2.51 -18.02 6.18
C ASP A 71 2.71 -16.72 5.39
N VAL A 72 2.97 -15.61 6.10
CA VAL A 72 3.35 -14.34 5.49
C VAL A 72 4.61 -14.50 4.65
N LYS A 73 5.65 -15.16 5.19
CA LYS A 73 6.88 -15.47 4.44
C LYS A 73 6.60 -16.40 3.26
N HIS A 74 5.70 -17.36 3.40
CA HIS A 74 5.32 -18.26 2.32
C HIS A 74 4.76 -17.47 1.13
N VAL A 75 3.75 -16.64 1.38
CA VAL A 75 3.08 -15.85 0.35
C VAL A 75 3.97 -14.75 -0.23
N LEU A 76 4.71 -14.03 0.61
CA LEU A 76 5.44 -12.83 0.17
C LEU A 76 6.88 -13.11 -0.30
N VAL A 77 7.45 -14.29 0.01
CA VAL A 77 8.88 -14.57 -0.25
C VAL A 77 9.08 -15.93 -0.90
N THR A 78 8.76 -17.04 -0.23
CA THR A 78 9.23 -18.37 -0.68
C THR A 78 8.36 -18.97 -1.78
N ASN A 79 7.12 -18.50 -1.94
CA ASN A 79 6.17 -18.99 -2.92
C ASN A 79 5.44 -17.84 -3.65
N GLN A 80 6.06 -16.66 -3.71
CA GLN A 80 5.43 -15.44 -4.25
C GLN A 80 4.93 -15.58 -5.69
N ASP A 81 5.56 -16.42 -6.52
CA ASP A 81 5.20 -16.56 -7.94
C ASP A 81 3.82 -17.22 -8.15
N ASN A 82 3.28 -17.87 -7.12
CA ASN A 82 1.93 -18.44 -7.11
C ASN A 82 0.85 -17.44 -6.66
N TYR A 83 1.23 -16.22 -6.29
CA TYR A 83 0.33 -15.17 -5.85
C TYR A 83 0.50 -13.94 -6.74
N ARG A 84 -0.62 -13.45 -7.27
CA ARG A 84 -0.64 -12.23 -8.08
C ARG A 84 -1.14 -11.08 -7.22
N LYS A 85 -0.52 -9.91 -7.36
CA LYS A 85 -1.04 -8.66 -6.84
C LYS A 85 -2.41 -8.42 -7.46
N ALA A 86 -3.25 -7.72 -6.70
CA ALA A 86 -4.51 -7.24 -7.25
C ALA A 86 -4.27 -6.37 -8.49
N PRO A 87 -5.20 -6.35 -9.46
CA PRO A 87 -5.15 -5.42 -10.58
C PRO A 87 -4.93 -3.99 -10.08
N VAL A 88 -4.07 -3.26 -10.79
CA VAL A 88 -3.78 -1.86 -10.46
C VAL A 88 -4.96 -1.00 -10.93
N PRO A 89 -5.52 -0.14 -10.06
CA PRO A 89 -6.63 0.72 -10.44
C PRO A 89 -6.28 1.63 -11.64
N PRO A 90 -7.22 1.93 -12.56
CA PRO A 90 -6.90 2.66 -13.79
C PRO A 90 -6.28 4.05 -13.60
N VAL A 91 -6.64 4.80 -12.55
CA VAL A 91 -6.06 6.13 -12.29
C VAL A 91 -4.61 5.99 -11.85
N GLU A 92 -4.31 5.04 -10.97
CA GLU A 92 -2.94 4.75 -10.54
C GLU A 92 -2.06 4.31 -11.70
N SER A 93 -2.58 3.44 -12.57
CA SER A 93 -1.87 3.01 -13.78
C SER A 93 -1.54 4.17 -14.71
N ARG A 94 -2.44 5.17 -14.85
CA ARG A 94 -2.18 6.37 -15.67
C ARG A 94 -1.13 7.30 -15.05
N ILE A 95 -1.14 7.44 -13.72
CA ILE A 95 -0.22 8.33 -13.00
C ILE A 95 1.18 7.74 -12.93
N PHE A 96 1.29 6.45 -12.60
CA PHE A 96 2.56 5.80 -12.28
C PHE A 96 3.08 4.87 -13.38
N GLY A 97 2.29 4.63 -14.44
CA GLY A 97 2.63 3.74 -15.53
C GLY A 97 3.00 2.33 -15.05
N GLN A 98 3.84 1.66 -15.85
CA GLN A 98 4.46 0.38 -15.49
C GLN A 98 5.65 0.57 -14.54
N GLY A 99 5.44 1.31 -13.44
CA GLY A 99 6.43 1.46 -12.38
C GLY A 99 6.62 0.19 -11.57
N VAL A 100 7.69 0.12 -10.77
CA VAL A 100 8.05 -1.06 -9.96
C VAL A 100 6.95 -1.51 -9.00
N LEU A 101 6.04 -0.63 -8.59
CA LEU A 101 4.91 -0.99 -7.75
C LEU A 101 3.83 -1.79 -8.52
N HIS A 102 3.69 -1.51 -9.81
CA HIS A 102 2.62 -2.01 -10.69
C HIS A 102 3.05 -3.18 -11.59
N THR A 103 4.32 -3.54 -11.58
CA THR A 103 4.85 -4.66 -12.35
C THR A 103 5.03 -5.91 -11.49
N GLU A 104 5.08 -7.07 -12.16
CA GLU A 104 5.31 -8.40 -11.58
C GLU A 104 6.35 -9.19 -12.39
N GLY A 105 6.82 -10.30 -11.85
CA GLY A 105 7.73 -11.24 -12.51
C GLY A 105 9.02 -10.58 -13.01
N GLU A 106 9.45 -10.94 -14.22
CA GLU A 106 10.72 -10.49 -14.81
C GLU A 106 10.84 -8.97 -14.94
N ILE A 107 9.75 -8.27 -15.29
CA ILE A 107 9.76 -6.80 -15.42
C ILE A 107 10.03 -6.17 -14.05
N HIS A 108 9.32 -6.64 -13.02
CA HIS A 108 9.52 -6.20 -11.65
C HIS A 108 10.94 -6.50 -11.14
N HIS A 109 11.45 -7.70 -11.40
CA HIS A 109 12.83 -8.08 -11.02
C HIS A 109 13.86 -7.18 -11.67
N ARG A 110 13.71 -6.89 -12.97
CA ARG A 110 14.61 -5.99 -13.70
C ARG A 110 14.57 -4.57 -13.14
N GLN A 111 13.38 -4.02 -12.90
CA GLN A 111 13.22 -2.68 -12.32
C GLN A 111 13.79 -2.59 -10.90
N ARG A 112 13.51 -3.58 -10.04
CA ARG A 112 14.09 -3.64 -8.70
C ARG A 112 15.61 -3.73 -8.72
N ARG A 113 16.20 -4.51 -9.63
CA ARG A 113 17.66 -4.62 -9.73
C ARG A 113 18.34 -3.28 -10.05
N VAL A 114 17.69 -2.43 -10.85
CA VAL A 114 18.18 -1.07 -11.14
C VAL A 114 18.04 -0.14 -9.93
N LEU A 115 16.97 -0.26 -9.16
CA LEU A 115 16.69 0.62 -8.02
C LEU A 115 17.42 0.24 -6.74
N LEU A 116 17.60 -1.05 -6.45
CA LEU A 116 18.18 -1.55 -5.20
C LEU A 116 19.55 -0.93 -4.85
N PRO A 117 20.50 -0.70 -5.80
CA PRO A 117 21.75 0.01 -5.54
C PRO A 117 21.60 1.30 -4.72
N PHE A 118 20.60 2.13 -5.03
CA PHE A 118 20.34 3.39 -4.35
C PHE A 118 19.91 3.22 -2.87
N PHE A 119 19.46 2.02 -2.50
CA PHE A 119 19.03 1.68 -1.13
C PHE A 119 20.07 0.86 -0.35
N HIS A 120 21.29 0.65 -0.89
CA HIS A 120 22.34 -0.05 -0.15
C HIS A 120 22.84 0.78 1.04
N GLY A 121 23.29 0.11 2.10
CA GLY A 121 23.68 0.74 3.37
C GLY A 121 24.61 1.94 3.23
N ASN A 122 25.63 1.85 2.37
CA ASN A 122 26.58 2.96 2.14
C ASN A 122 25.90 4.21 1.57
N HIS A 123 24.93 4.05 0.67
CA HIS A 123 24.15 5.16 0.12
C HIS A 123 23.20 5.74 1.17
N VAL A 124 22.53 4.89 1.95
CA VAL A 124 21.66 5.32 3.05
C VAL A 124 22.43 6.16 4.08
N THR A 125 23.64 5.73 4.45
CA THR A 125 24.53 6.50 5.34
C THR A 125 24.92 7.84 4.73
N ALA A 126 25.20 7.89 3.42
CA ALA A 126 25.50 9.15 2.74
C ALA A 126 24.31 10.12 2.75
N TYR A 127 23.07 9.61 2.73
CA TYR A 127 21.86 10.44 2.79
C TYR A 127 21.58 11.01 4.17
N THR A 128 22.12 10.42 5.25
CA THR A 128 21.87 10.87 6.63
C THR A 128 22.19 12.35 6.82
N ASN A 129 23.35 12.81 6.36
CA ASN A 129 23.74 14.22 6.47
C ASN A 129 22.77 15.16 5.77
N LEU A 130 22.29 14.77 4.58
CA LEU A 130 21.30 15.55 3.84
C LEU A 130 19.97 15.61 4.59
N ILE A 131 19.47 14.47 5.05
CA ILE A 131 18.20 14.35 5.78
C ILE A 131 18.25 15.18 7.06
N THR A 132 19.31 15.04 7.87
CA THR A 132 19.51 15.78 9.11
C THR A 132 19.57 17.29 8.86
N ARG A 133 20.30 17.73 7.82
CA ARG A 133 20.36 19.15 7.46
C ARG A 133 18.98 19.68 7.05
N GLN A 134 18.24 18.96 6.20
CA GLN A 134 16.90 19.36 5.79
C GLN A 134 15.92 19.43 6.97
N ALA A 135 16.03 18.50 7.92
CA ALA A 135 15.23 18.52 9.13
C ALA A 135 15.54 19.75 10.00
N HIS A 136 16.82 20.07 10.21
CA HIS A 136 17.23 21.27 10.93
C HIS A 136 16.76 22.55 10.25
N ASP A 137 16.95 22.65 8.92
CA ASP A 137 16.50 23.81 8.14
C ASP A 137 14.98 24.00 8.26
N ARG A 138 14.20 22.91 8.34
CA ARG A 138 12.74 22.97 8.49
C ARG A 138 12.33 23.41 9.88
N VAL A 139 12.89 22.79 10.92
CA VAL A 139 12.59 23.13 12.33
C VAL A 139 13.02 24.56 12.67
N ALA A 140 14.07 25.08 12.04
CA ALA A 140 14.51 26.47 12.21
C ALA A 140 13.48 27.51 11.74
N LEU A 141 12.47 27.11 10.95
CA LEU A 141 11.35 27.97 10.55
C LEU A 141 10.23 27.99 11.59
N TRP A 142 10.23 27.06 12.55
CA TRP A 142 9.23 26.99 13.60
C TRP A 142 9.49 28.06 14.65
N GLN A 143 8.42 28.59 15.22
CA GLN A 143 8.48 29.57 16.30
C GLN A 143 8.03 28.90 17.58
N ASP A 144 8.69 29.23 18.70
CA ASP A 144 8.30 28.67 19.99
C ASP A 144 6.85 29.02 20.33
N GLY A 145 6.12 28.06 20.89
CA GLY A 145 4.70 28.19 21.21
C GLY A 145 3.73 28.07 20.03
N THR A 146 4.17 27.81 18.79
CA THR A 146 3.24 27.61 17.66
C THR A 146 2.80 26.16 17.53
N THR A 147 1.55 25.98 17.10
CA THR A 147 1.03 24.67 16.67
C THR A 147 1.29 24.49 15.19
N VAL A 148 1.85 23.34 14.80
CA VAL A 148 2.12 22.97 13.41
C VAL A 148 1.39 21.68 13.05
N ASP A 149 1.01 21.54 11.78
CA ASP A 149 0.52 20.27 11.24
C ASP A 149 1.71 19.36 10.92
N ILE A 150 2.02 18.42 11.81
CA ILE A 150 3.17 17.52 11.64
C ILE A 150 3.06 16.65 10.39
N GLY A 151 1.85 16.30 9.95
CA GLY A 151 1.65 15.52 8.72
C GLY A 151 2.09 16.32 7.50
N GLN A 152 1.69 17.60 7.45
CA GLN A 152 2.11 18.52 6.40
C GLN A 152 3.63 18.79 6.45
N GLU A 153 4.18 19.04 7.64
CA GLU A 153 5.62 19.27 7.83
C GLU A 153 6.47 18.06 7.37
N MET A 154 6.06 16.85 7.74
CA MET A 154 6.74 15.61 7.33
C MET A 154 6.63 15.35 5.84
N ALA A 155 5.47 15.65 5.22
CA ALA A 155 5.32 15.55 3.77
C ALA A 155 6.26 16.52 3.04
N HIS A 156 6.37 17.77 3.52
CA HIS A 156 7.30 18.76 2.98
C HIS A 156 8.76 18.32 3.11
N LEU A 157 9.18 17.89 4.30
CA LEU A 157 10.53 17.41 4.54
C LEU A 157 10.87 16.22 3.63
N THR A 158 9.97 15.24 3.55
CA THR A 158 10.15 14.03 2.72
C THR A 158 10.30 14.39 1.25
N LEU A 159 9.43 15.26 0.72
CA LEU A 159 9.50 15.69 -0.68
C LEU A 159 10.81 16.44 -0.96
N SER A 160 11.23 17.33 -0.05
CA SER A 160 12.47 18.09 -0.20
C SER A 160 13.71 17.18 -0.22
N VAL A 161 13.74 16.17 0.66
CA VAL A 161 14.80 15.15 0.69
C VAL A 161 14.81 14.35 -0.62
N ILE A 162 13.67 13.80 -1.04
CA ILE A 162 13.57 13.01 -2.27
C ILE A 162 14.04 13.83 -3.49
N TRP A 163 13.60 15.09 -3.57
CA TRP A 163 13.97 15.96 -4.68
C TRP A 163 15.48 16.20 -4.74
N ARG A 164 16.10 16.52 -3.60
CA ARG A 164 17.54 16.72 -3.52
C ARG A 164 18.32 15.44 -3.85
N LEU A 165 17.82 14.28 -3.44
CA LEU A 165 18.45 12.99 -3.77
C LEU A 165 18.37 12.66 -5.27
N LEU A 166 17.25 12.95 -5.92
CA LEU A 166 17.04 12.61 -7.33
C LEU A 166 17.67 13.62 -8.29
N PHE A 167 17.61 14.92 -7.97
CA PHE A 167 17.97 16.00 -8.89
C PHE A 167 19.21 16.79 -8.47
N SER A 168 19.76 16.54 -7.28
CA SER A 168 20.87 17.31 -6.70
C SER A 168 20.61 18.84 -6.63
N GLN A 169 19.34 19.25 -6.69
CA GLN A 169 18.91 20.63 -6.66
C GLN A 169 17.98 20.88 -5.47
N ASP A 170 17.95 22.12 -4.98
CA ASP A 170 17.04 22.53 -3.91
C ASP A 170 15.68 22.91 -4.49
N VAL A 171 14.58 22.56 -3.81
CA VAL A 171 13.18 22.85 -4.22
C VAL A 171 12.84 24.34 -4.01
N ARG A 172 13.80 25.26 -4.15
CA ARG A 172 13.59 26.66 -3.73
C ARG A 172 13.05 27.57 -4.83
N SER A 173 12.98 27.15 -6.10
CA SER A 173 12.43 27.97 -7.19
C SER A 173 11.44 27.28 -8.15
N GLU A 174 11.32 25.95 -8.17
CA GLU A 174 10.40 25.21 -9.06
C GLU A 174 9.28 24.45 -8.31
N SER A 175 9.03 24.80 -7.04
CA SER A 175 8.28 23.95 -6.10
C SER A 175 6.77 23.88 -6.31
N ASN A 176 6.13 24.94 -6.78
CA ASN A 176 4.67 24.97 -6.86
C ASN A 176 4.12 23.98 -7.90
N PRO A 177 4.57 23.97 -9.17
CA PRO A 177 3.97 23.11 -10.19
C PRO A 177 4.07 21.61 -9.87
N ILE A 178 5.18 21.17 -9.27
CA ILE A 178 5.42 19.75 -8.97
C ILE A 178 4.65 19.32 -7.72
N ARG A 179 4.66 20.16 -6.67
CA ARG A 179 3.86 19.90 -5.47
C ARG A 179 2.37 19.89 -5.79
N ASP A 180 1.93 20.81 -6.65
CA ASP A 180 0.55 20.88 -7.13
C ASP A 180 0.20 19.67 -7.99
N ALA A 181 1.10 19.20 -8.86
CA ALA A 181 0.89 17.96 -9.62
C ALA A 181 0.79 16.72 -8.71
N ILE A 182 1.64 16.63 -7.68
CA ILE A 182 1.58 15.54 -6.69
C ILE A 182 0.28 15.59 -5.89
N SER A 183 -0.13 16.77 -5.42
CA SER A 183 -1.37 16.94 -4.64
C SER A 183 -2.62 16.63 -5.47
N VAL A 184 -2.62 17.01 -6.75
CA VAL A 184 -3.65 16.61 -7.71
C VAL A 184 -3.67 15.08 -7.89
N GLY A 185 -2.51 14.46 -8.11
CA GLY A 185 -2.40 13.00 -8.22
C GLY A 185 -2.93 12.26 -6.99
N GLN A 186 -2.55 12.72 -5.79
CA GLN A 186 -3.04 12.18 -4.51
C GLN A 186 -4.56 12.35 -4.37
N SER A 187 -5.10 13.50 -4.77
CA SER A 187 -6.54 13.77 -4.72
C SER A 187 -7.31 12.86 -5.68
N LEU A 188 -6.79 12.61 -6.88
CA LEU A 188 -7.39 11.70 -7.86
C LEU A 188 -7.40 10.25 -7.37
N ILE A 189 -6.31 9.80 -6.75
CA ILE A 189 -6.21 8.46 -6.13
C ILE A 189 -7.24 8.35 -4.99
N LYS A 190 -7.27 9.34 -4.09
CA LYS A 190 -8.23 9.37 -2.97
C LYS A 190 -9.68 9.32 -3.45
N LEU A 191 -10.04 10.12 -4.45
CA LEU A 191 -11.39 10.12 -5.02
C LEU A 191 -11.77 8.78 -5.65
N GLN A 192 -10.80 8.06 -6.23
CA GLN A 192 -11.04 6.71 -6.70
C GLN A 192 -11.40 5.79 -5.54
N TYR A 193 -10.60 5.76 -4.46
CA TYR A 193 -10.85 4.90 -3.28
C TYR A 193 -12.11 5.26 -2.48
N ASP A 194 -12.46 6.55 -2.40
CA ASP A 194 -13.65 7.03 -1.67
C ASP A 194 -14.97 6.74 -2.42
N SER A 195 -14.91 6.42 -3.71
CA SER A 195 -16.11 6.07 -4.49
C SER A 195 -16.70 4.73 -4.03
N LEU A 196 -18.03 4.69 -3.85
CA LEU A 196 -18.78 3.49 -3.40
C LEU A 196 -18.51 2.24 -4.24
N LEU A 197 -18.10 2.41 -5.51
CA LEU A 197 -17.80 1.35 -6.46
C LEU A 197 -16.37 0.80 -6.29
N ALA A 198 -15.40 1.58 -5.80
CA ALA A 198 -14.01 1.12 -5.68
C ALA A 198 -13.78 0.01 -4.64
N SER A 199 -14.71 -0.20 -3.69
CA SER A 199 -14.65 -1.35 -2.79
C SER A 199 -15.28 -2.62 -3.36
N VAL A 200 -15.93 -2.56 -4.54
CA VAL A 200 -16.72 -3.68 -5.09
C VAL A 200 -16.26 -4.07 -6.50
N THR A 201 -15.65 -3.15 -7.25
CA THR A 201 -15.11 -3.42 -8.59
C THR A 201 -13.58 -3.42 -8.58
N PRO A 202 -12.94 -4.43 -9.21
CA PRO A 202 -11.48 -4.46 -9.39
C PRO A 202 -10.97 -3.33 -10.28
#